data_AF-A0A316KMJ1-F1
#
_entry.id   AF-A0A316KMJ1-F1
#
_cell.length_a   1.000
_cell.length_b   1.000
_cell.length_c   1.000
_cell.angle_alpha   90.00
_cell.angle_beta   90.00
_cell.angle_gamma   90.00
#
_symmetry.space_group_name_H-M   'P 1'
#
loop_
_entity.id
_entity.type
_entity.pdbx_description
1 polymer ?
#
loop_
_entity_poly.entity_id
_entity_poly.type
_entity_poly.pdbx_seq_one_letter_code
_entity_poly.pdbx_strand_id
1 'polypeptide(L)'
;MIRFTVILILSGLLAGCASDPLSGVPRLSDTDVSGSEIQAALREDADPSADDAPALSEPQTTGFFGRLFGRAAAGPDEETVSAEDPAESVEPEMGASVPERDAEADATVETAVAEPPRRGLLGFLSRAARSAQTEGGTQLAAAPPQTDTDAAAPARGGPSPDAPDYRIVPIGTVLPYGVLARVCDVPNRRLGTRVERYPERGSGYEIYDSEPGNTGPHTFYVTGFDDGCARQFTAALAMFGSPETHERLRYGLPSKVQPYSSTDAAYETLKSRVCRVGKGKPCGSSMSRLARNTAFVSVYERFGSNPVWKTILLHDGKVIETDIRGN
;
A
#
# COMPACT_ATOMS: atom_id res chain seq x y z
N MET A 1 55.85 47.76 -13.69
CA MET A 1 54.43 48.14 -13.81
C MET A 1 53.55 47.05 -14.42
N ILE A 2 54.04 46.18 -15.33
CA ILE A 2 53.23 45.15 -16.01
C ILE A 2 52.80 43.97 -15.09
N ARG A 3 53.45 43.76 -13.94
CA ARG A 3 53.16 42.65 -13.02
C ARG A 3 51.96 42.88 -12.09
N PHE A 4 51.56 44.13 -11.85
CA PHE A 4 50.40 44.44 -11.02
C PHE A 4 49.08 44.37 -11.80
N THR A 5 49.11 44.59 -13.12
CA THR A 5 47.93 44.55 -13.98
C THR A 5 47.41 43.12 -14.18
N VAL A 6 48.28 42.11 -14.14
CA VAL A 6 47.88 40.69 -14.31
C VAL A 6 47.18 40.13 -13.06
N ILE A 7 47.53 40.63 -11.87
CA ILE A 7 46.92 40.18 -10.61
C ILE A 7 45.49 40.74 -10.46
N LEU A 8 45.21 41.93 -11.00
CA LEU A 8 43.87 42.55 -10.92
C LEU A 8 42.86 41.95 -11.90
N ILE A 9 43.32 41.35 -13.01
CA ILE A 9 42.45 40.67 -14.00
C ILE A 9 42.06 39.26 -13.53
N LEU A 10 42.88 38.60 -12.69
CA LEU A 10 42.57 37.26 -12.17
C LEU A 10 41.53 37.28 -11.04
N SER A 11 41.35 38.41 -10.35
CA SER A 11 40.40 38.56 -9.24
C SER A 11 38.95 38.84 -9.70
N GLY A 12 38.74 39.17 -10.98
CA GLY A 12 37.42 39.51 -11.52
C GLY A 12 36.56 38.32 -11.98
N LEU A 13 37.13 37.12 -12.04
CA LEU A 13 36.45 35.92 -12.58
C LEU A 13 35.83 35.00 -11.51
N LEU A 14 35.91 35.38 -10.23
CA LEU A 14 35.37 34.60 -9.09
C LEU A 14 34.03 35.12 -8.54
N ALA A 15 33.44 36.16 -9.13
CA ALA A 15 32.16 36.75 -8.69
C ALA A 15 30.93 36.20 -9.46
N GLY A 16 30.99 34.94 -9.93
CA GLY A 16 29.96 34.34 -10.78
C GLY A 16 29.47 32.99 -10.27
N CYS A 17 29.14 32.85 -8.99
CA CYS A 17 28.47 31.67 -8.43
C CYS A 17 27.61 32.07 -7.22
N ALA A 18 26.52 32.78 -7.46
CA ALA A 18 25.45 32.96 -6.47
C ALA A 18 24.09 33.13 -7.18
N SER A 19 23.82 32.33 -8.20
CA SER A 19 22.45 32.13 -8.68
C SER A 19 21.83 31.06 -7.80
N ASP A 20 21.05 31.49 -6.81
CA ASP A 20 20.22 30.63 -5.96
C ASP A 20 19.28 29.83 -6.86
N PRO A 21 19.45 28.50 -6.99
CA PRO A 21 18.66 27.67 -7.88
C PRO A 21 17.18 27.54 -7.45
N LEU A 22 16.80 28.17 -6.34
CA LEU A 22 15.43 28.23 -5.82
C LEU A 22 14.85 29.65 -5.80
N SER A 23 15.49 30.62 -6.46
CA SER A 23 14.99 32.01 -6.50
C SER A 23 13.63 32.16 -7.19
N GLY A 24 13.21 31.17 -7.99
CA GLY A 24 11.90 31.12 -8.66
C GLY A 24 10.83 30.33 -7.90
N VAL A 25 11.14 29.80 -6.71
CA VAL A 25 10.17 29.05 -5.89
C VAL A 25 9.58 30.00 -4.85
N PRO A 26 8.24 30.22 -4.84
CA PRO A 26 7.58 31.02 -3.81
C PRO A 26 7.92 30.48 -2.42
N ARG A 27 8.47 31.32 -1.55
CA ARG A 27 8.77 30.91 -0.17
C ARG A 27 7.54 31.15 0.69
N LEU A 28 7.29 30.27 1.65
CA LEU A 28 6.24 30.48 2.65
C LEU A 28 6.48 31.75 3.49
N SER A 29 7.72 32.25 3.55
CA SER A 29 8.04 33.53 4.18
C SER A 29 7.54 34.75 3.40
N ASP A 30 7.25 34.59 2.12
CA ASP A 30 6.85 35.68 1.23
C ASP A 30 5.32 35.77 1.11
N THR A 31 4.60 34.93 1.86
CA THR A 31 3.14 34.97 2.00
C THR A 31 2.83 35.60 3.35
N ASP A 32 2.42 36.87 3.34
CA ASP A 32 1.87 37.54 4.52
C ASP A 32 0.52 36.93 4.85
N VAL A 33 0.51 35.89 5.68
CA VAL A 33 -0.72 35.38 6.28
C VAL A 33 -1.03 36.25 7.48
N SER A 34 -2.08 37.04 7.38
CA SER A 34 -2.52 37.85 8.51
C SER A 34 -3.08 36.94 9.61
N GLY A 35 -2.83 37.28 10.89
CA GLY A 35 -3.37 36.51 12.02
C GLY A 35 -4.90 36.41 12.01
N SER A 36 -5.57 37.34 11.32
CA SER A 36 -7.01 37.32 11.04
C SER A 36 -7.45 36.24 10.06
N GLU A 37 -6.66 35.90 9.04
CA GLU A 37 -7.00 34.84 8.08
C GLU A 37 -6.86 33.44 8.71
N ILE A 38 -5.88 33.26 9.61
CA ILE A 38 -5.72 32.02 10.38
C ILE A 38 -6.90 31.84 11.35
N GLN A 39 -7.34 32.93 11.99
CA GLN A 39 -8.52 32.91 12.88
C GLN A 39 -9.85 32.78 12.14
N ALA A 40 -9.92 33.18 10.86
CA ALA A 40 -11.08 32.97 10.01
C ALA A 40 -11.18 31.51 9.57
N ALA A 41 -10.07 30.91 9.11
CA ALA A 41 -10.03 29.50 8.74
C ALA A 41 -10.33 28.56 9.92
N LEU A 42 -9.89 28.90 11.13
CA LEU A 42 -10.19 28.14 12.34
C LEU A 42 -11.63 28.30 12.85
N ARG A 43 -12.37 29.33 12.40
CA ARG A 43 -13.79 29.52 12.73
C ARG A 43 -14.73 28.84 11.75
N GLU A 44 -14.29 28.59 10.51
CA GLU A 44 -15.13 27.97 9.48
C GLU A 44 -15.36 26.46 9.75
N ASP A 45 -14.49 25.83 10.55
CA ASP A 45 -14.61 24.41 10.93
C ASP A 45 -15.32 24.19 12.30
N ALA A 46 -15.89 25.24 12.91
CA ALA A 46 -16.53 25.15 14.23
C ALA A 46 -18.01 25.59 14.20
N ASP A 47 -18.84 24.78 13.55
CA ASP A 47 -20.20 24.32 13.94
C ASP A 47 -21.09 24.07 12.71
N PRO A 48 -21.65 22.85 12.53
CA PRO A 48 -22.79 22.64 11.65
C PRO A 48 -24.07 22.85 12.46
N SER A 49 -24.66 24.03 12.37
CA SER A 49 -26.05 24.24 12.74
C SER A 49 -26.76 24.94 11.58
N ALA A 50 -27.81 24.27 11.11
CA ALA A 50 -28.68 24.71 10.05
C ALA A 50 -29.42 26.00 10.41
N ASP A 51 -29.93 26.64 9.36
CA ASP A 51 -30.73 27.87 9.34
C ASP A 51 -29.94 29.18 9.45
N ASP A 52 -29.37 29.59 8.30
CA ASP A 52 -29.53 30.96 7.80
C ASP A 52 -29.04 31.03 6.34
N ALA A 53 -29.96 31.11 5.40
CA ALA A 53 -29.68 31.31 3.98
C ALA A 53 -29.74 32.81 3.64
N PRO A 54 -28.63 33.48 3.26
CA PRO A 54 -28.71 34.77 2.62
C PRO A 54 -28.96 34.59 1.12
N ALA A 55 -30.05 35.19 0.65
CA ALA A 55 -30.39 35.29 -0.76
C ALA A 55 -29.36 36.13 -1.52
N LEU A 56 -28.59 35.50 -2.42
CA LEU A 56 -27.80 36.19 -3.44
C LEU A 56 -27.88 35.43 -4.78
N SER A 57 -28.66 36.02 -5.69
CA SER A 57 -28.43 36.16 -7.12
C SER A 57 -27.76 34.99 -7.87
N GLU A 58 -28.57 34.13 -8.50
CA GLU A 58 -28.12 33.16 -9.49
C GLU A 58 -27.64 33.83 -10.79
N PRO A 59 -26.42 33.55 -11.29
CA PRO A 59 -26.08 33.82 -12.68
C PRO A 59 -26.66 32.71 -13.56
N GLN A 60 -27.60 33.11 -14.42
CA GLN A 60 -28.15 32.27 -15.48
C GLN A 60 -27.03 31.80 -16.42
N THR A 61 -26.67 30.52 -16.34
CA THR A 61 -25.93 29.85 -17.42
C THR A 61 -26.90 28.94 -18.16
N THR A 62 -27.52 29.50 -19.18
CA THR A 62 -28.34 28.75 -20.13
C THR A 62 -27.43 27.87 -20.99
N GLY A 63 -27.22 26.65 -20.53
CA GLY A 63 -26.55 25.60 -21.29
C GLY A 63 -27.39 25.15 -22.50
N PHE A 64 -26.73 24.94 -23.63
CA PHE A 64 -27.28 24.58 -24.94
C PHE A 64 -28.11 23.27 -24.98
N PHE A 65 -28.20 22.51 -23.89
CA PHE A 65 -28.89 21.22 -23.82
C PHE A 65 -30.28 21.27 -23.16
N GLY A 66 -30.69 22.40 -22.55
CA GLY A 66 -32.00 22.53 -21.89
C GLY A 66 -33.21 22.60 -22.83
N ARG A 67 -32.99 22.72 -24.14
CA ARG A 67 -34.07 22.92 -25.14
C ARG A 67 -34.55 21.64 -25.84
N LEU A 68 -34.05 20.46 -25.47
CA LEU A 68 -34.43 19.19 -26.10
C LEU A 68 -35.31 18.27 -25.25
N PHE A 69 -35.55 18.59 -23.97
CA PHE A 69 -36.33 17.72 -23.07
C PHE A 69 -37.55 18.38 -22.40
N GLY A 70 -38.02 19.51 -22.93
CA GLY A 70 -39.24 20.17 -22.43
C GLY A 70 -40.52 19.66 -23.09
N ARG A 71 -41.31 18.85 -22.38
CA ARG A 71 -42.74 18.63 -22.71
C ARG A 71 -43.61 18.32 -21.47
N ALA A 72 -44.61 19.20 -21.28
CA ALA A 72 -45.89 19.04 -20.56
C ALA A 72 -45.81 18.87 -19.03
N ALA A 73 -46.69 19.41 -18.16
CA ALA A 73 -47.97 20.14 -18.20
C ALA A 73 -48.10 20.87 -16.82
N ALA A 74 -48.48 22.15 -16.72
CA ALA A 74 -49.84 22.68 -16.52
C ALA A 74 -50.62 22.16 -15.28
N GLY A 75 -50.94 23.06 -14.35
CA GLY A 75 -52.20 23.07 -13.58
C GLY A 75 -52.12 22.92 -12.05
N PRO A 76 -52.65 23.88 -11.24
CA PRO A 76 -52.59 23.90 -9.77
C PRO A 76 -53.90 23.42 -9.11
N ASP A 77 -53.91 23.24 -7.77
CA ASP A 77 -55.07 23.48 -6.90
C ASP A 77 -54.66 23.59 -5.41
N GLU A 78 -55.35 24.50 -4.71
CA GLU A 78 -55.25 24.88 -3.30
C GLU A 78 -55.98 23.89 -2.37
N GLU A 79 -55.61 23.80 -1.08
CA GLU A 79 -56.43 24.25 0.06
C GLU A 79 -55.90 23.81 1.45
N THR A 80 -55.99 24.79 2.35
CA THR A 80 -55.93 24.92 3.82
C THR A 80 -56.35 23.75 4.73
N VAL A 81 -55.81 23.72 5.96
CA VAL A 81 -56.54 23.96 7.25
C VAL A 81 -55.57 23.92 8.47
N SER A 82 -55.73 24.92 9.37
CA SER A 82 -55.16 25.09 10.74
C SER A 82 -55.60 23.97 11.72
N ALA A 83 -55.17 23.80 12.97
CA ALA A 83 -54.51 24.63 13.98
C ALA A 83 -54.09 23.74 15.19
N GLU A 84 -53.19 24.29 16.02
CA GLU A 84 -53.15 24.21 17.51
C GLU A 84 -52.53 22.99 18.26
N ASP A 85 -51.38 23.31 18.89
CA ASP A 85 -50.75 22.88 20.17
C ASP A 85 -51.73 22.94 21.39
N PRO A 86 -51.41 22.51 22.66
CA PRO A 86 -50.10 22.12 23.19
C PRO A 86 -49.98 20.98 24.24
N ALA A 87 -48.71 20.63 24.48
CA ALA A 87 -48.02 20.38 25.75
C ALA A 87 -48.18 19.07 26.57
N GLU A 88 -47.00 18.68 27.07
CA GLU A 88 -46.66 18.11 28.38
C GLU A 88 -46.59 16.58 28.60
N SER A 89 -45.33 16.12 28.52
CA SER A 89 -44.55 15.49 29.61
C SER A 89 -44.68 14.00 29.97
N VAL A 90 -43.50 13.49 30.36
CA VAL A 90 -43.19 12.38 31.28
C VAL A 90 -42.71 11.07 30.63
N GLU A 91 -41.38 10.87 30.67
CA GLU A 91 -40.70 9.57 30.69
C GLU A 91 -41.04 8.81 32.00
N PRO A 92 -40.95 7.47 32.07
CA PRO A 92 -39.67 6.89 32.49
C PRO A 92 -39.32 5.48 31.93
N GLU A 93 -38.02 5.30 31.73
CA GLU A 93 -37.12 4.26 32.27
C GLU A 93 -37.50 2.76 32.27
N MET A 94 -36.59 1.99 31.63
CA MET A 94 -35.93 0.76 32.09
C MET A 94 -36.73 -0.33 32.82
N GLY A 95 -36.81 -1.50 32.16
CA GLY A 95 -37.14 -2.79 32.76
C GLY A 95 -36.16 -3.88 32.31
N ALA A 96 -35.50 -4.48 33.28
CA ALA A 96 -34.32 -5.33 33.18
C ALA A 96 -34.56 -6.78 32.69
N SER A 97 -33.42 -7.43 32.45
CA SER A 97 -33.07 -8.80 32.83
C SER A 97 -33.25 -9.96 31.83
N VAL A 98 -32.07 -10.53 31.55
CA VAL A 98 -31.72 -11.82 30.93
C VAL A 98 -32.16 -12.98 31.83
N PRO A 99 -32.40 -14.18 31.27
CA PRO A 99 -31.57 -15.30 31.73
C PRO A 99 -31.06 -16.21 30.59
N GLU A 100 -29.76 -16.49 30.66
CA GLU A 100 -29.11 -17.69 30.10
C GLU A 100 -29.67 -18.96 30.76
N ARG A 101 -29.79 -20.02 29.97
CA ARG A 101 -29.73 -21.42 30.45
C ARG A 101 -29.02 -22.27 29.42
N ASP A 102 -27.81 -22.68 29.78
CA ASP A 102 -27.15 -23.87 29.27
C ASP A 102 -27.84 -25.14 29.79
N ALA A 103 -27.93 -26.15 28.93
CA ALA A 103 -27.91 -27.55 29.34
C ALA A 103 -27.54 -28.44 28.13
N GLU A 104 -26.32 -28.97 28.18
CA GLU A 104 -25.86 -30.13 27.43
C GLU A 104 -26.74 -31.37 27.72
N ALA A 105 -27.03 -32.14 26.68
CA ALA A 105 -27.37 -33.56 26.80
C ALA A 105 -26.94 -34.32 25.53
N ASP A 106 -25.76 -34.92 25.66
CA ASP A 106 -25.38 -36.30 25.33
C ASP A 106 -25.86 -37.01 24.06
N ALA A 107 -24.91 -37.81 23.57
CA ALA A 107 -24.80 -38.48 22.29
C ALA A 107 -25.83 -39.58 22.01
N THR A 108 -26.20 -39.69 20.74
CA THR A 108 -26.47 -41.00 20.11
C THR A 108 -25.83 -41.07 18.73
N VAL A 109 -24.96 -42.06 18.59
CA VAL A 109 -24.27 -42.47 17.36
C VAL A 109 -25.23 -43.34 16.56
N GLU A 110 -25.57 -42.94 15.33
CA GLU A 110 -26.19 -43.84 14.36
C GLU A 110 -25.28 -43.98 13.14
N THR A 111 -24.79 -45.21 12.97
CA THR A 111 -23.81 -45.60 11.96
C THR A 111 -24.55 -45.91 10.66
N ALA A 112 -24.49 -45.00 9.68
CA ALA A 112 -25.07 -45.22 8.37
C ALA A 112 -24.14 -46.06 7.48
N VAL A 113 -24.65 -47.20 7.03
CA VAL A 113 -24.01 -48.11 6.06
C VAL A 113 -24.06 -47.46 4.67
N ALA A 114 -22.90 -47.14 4.09
CA ALA A 114 -22.79 -46.64 2.73
C ALA A 114 -22.66 -47.80 1.72
N GLU A 115 -23.65 -47.91 0.82
CA GLU A 115 -23.64 -48.79 -0.34
C GLU A 115 -22.51 -48.40 -1.33
N PRO A 116 -21.89 -49.36 -2.04
CA PRO A 116 -20.86 -49.06 -3.02
C PRO A 116 -21.46 -48.42 -4.30
N PRO A 117 -20.83 -47.38 -4.88
CA PRO A 117 -21.32 -46.76 -6.10
C PRO A 117 -21.20 -47.72 -7.30
N ARG A 118 -22.24 -47.66 -8.16
CA ARG A 118 -22.40 -48.47 -9.37
C ARG A 118 -21.27 -48.21 -10.36
N ARG A 119 -20.65 -49.30 -10.81
CA ARG A 119 -19.50 -49.35 -11.71
C ARG A 119 -19.89 -49.00 -13.14
N GLY A 120 -19.42 -47.86 -13.64
CA GLY A 120 -19.64 -47.40 -15.02
C GLY A 120 -18.76 -48.10 -16.06
N LEU A 121 -19.17 -47.99 -17.33
CA LEU A 121 -18.66 -48.68 -18.53
C LEU A 121 -17.25 -48.27 -19.01
N LEU A 122 -16.36 -47.80 -18.12
CA LEU A 122 -14.99 -47.34 -18.45
C LEU A 122 -13.89 -48.14 -17.73
N GLY A 123 -14.23 -49.26 -17.08
CA GLY A 123 -13.30 -50.09 -16.29
C GLY A 123 -12.37 -51.03 -17.09
N PHE A 124 -12.27 -50.90 -18.41
CA PHE A 124 -11.52 -51.83 -19.26
C PHE A 124 -10.04 -51.46 -19.46
N LEU A 125 -9.60 -50.27 -19.02
CA LEU A 125 -8.21 -49.82 -19.17
C LEU A 125 -7.33 -50.08 -17.92
N SER A 126 -7.90 -50.59 -16.82
CA SER A 126 -7.16 -50.86 -15.58
C SER A 126 -6.70 -52.31 -15.41
N ARG A 127 -6.90 -53.17 -16.44
CA ARG A 127 -6.56 -54.60 -16.39
C ARG A 127 -5.23 -54.94 -17.06
N ALA A 128 -4.71 -54.07 -17.91
CA ALA A 128 -3.43 -54.30 -18.62
C ALA A 128 -2.18 -53.95 -17.77
N ALA A 129 -2.33 -53.24 -16.65
CA ALA A 129 -1.22 -52.88 -15.77
C ALA A 129 -1.04 -53.83 -14.56
N ARG A 130 -1.86 -54.89 -14.44
CA ARG A 130 -1.87 -55.79 -13.27
C ARG A 130 -1.37 -57.21 -13.54
N SER A 131 -0.77 -57.47 -14.70
CA SER A 131 -0.23 -58.79 -15.06
C SER A 131 1.30 -58.82 -15.24
N ALA A 132 2.04 -57.84 -14.70
CA ALA A 132 3.51 -57.78 -14.82
C ALA A 132 4.27 -57.85 -13.49
N GLN A 133 3.61 -58.20 -12.37
CA GLN A 133 4.30 -58.43 -11.10
C GLN A 133 3.79 -59.70 -10.44
N THR A 134 4.33 -60.82 -10.89
CA THR A 134 4.39 -62.05 -10.10
C THR A 134 5.66 -62.77 -10.54
N GLU A 135 6.73 -62.58 -9.78
CA GLU A 135 7.72 -63.62 -9.44
C GLU A 135 8.87 -63.02 -8.62
N GLY A 136 9.30 -63.76 -7.59
CA GLY A 136 10.61 -63.60 -6.95
C GLY A 136 10.60 -62.86 -5.60
N GLY A 137 10.52 -63.62 -4.51
CA GLY A 137 10.63 -63.09 -3.15
C GLY A 137 12.04 -62.63 -2.79
N THR A 138 12.13 -61.55 -2.02
CA THR A 138 13.15 -61.29 -0.99
C THR A 138 12.56 -60.23 -0.06
N GLN A 139 12.37 -60.57 1.21
CA GLN A 139 11.85 -59.67 2.23
C GLN A 139 13.00 -58.76 2.71
N LEU A 140 13.04 -57.52 2.22
CA LEU A 140 13.92 -56.46 2.71
C LEU A 140 13.09 -55.47 3.51
N ALA A 141 13.59 -55.14 4.71
CA ALA A 141 12.95 -54.26 5.67
C ALA A 141 12.58 -52.90 5.07
N ALA A 142 11.35 -52.46 5.33
CA ALA A 142 10.84 -51.16 4.90
C ALA A 142 11.56 -50.04 5.65
N ALA A 143 12.43 -49.31 4.94
CA ALA A 143 12.77 -47.93 5.31
C ALA A 143 11.53 -47.05 5.01
N PRO A 144 11.22 -46.04 5.85
CA PRO A 144 10.11 -45.13 5.57
C PRO A 144 10.33 -44.46 4.21
N PRO A 145 9.28 -44.27 3.38
CA PRO A 145 9.44 -43.56 2.12
C PRO A 145 9.91 -42.14 2.44
N GLN A 146 11.14 -41.83 2.05
CA GLN A 146 11.53 -40.45 1.85
C GLN A 146 10.60 -39.94 0.77
N THR A 147 9.68 -39.07 1.16
CA THR A 147 8.93 -38.26 0.22
C THR A 147 9.93 -37.31 -0.40
N ASP A 148 10.61 -37.77 -1.44
CA ASP A 148 11.24 -36.92 -2.44
C ASP A 148 10.12 -36.11 -3.07
N THR A 149 9.76 -35.03 -2.38
CA THR A 149 9.00 -33.94 -2.97
C THR A 149 9.99 -33.01 -3.67
N ASP A 150 10.88 -33.60 -4.46
CA ASP A 150 11.53 -32.92 -5.58
C ASP A 150 10.52 -32.90 -6.73
N ALA A 151 9.36 -32.29 -6.46
CA ALA A 151 8.69 -31.56 -7.52
C ALA A 151 9.64 -30.41 -7.85
N ALA A 152 10.54 -30.65 -8.81
CA ALA A 152 11.39 -29.65 -9.40
C ALA A 152 10.48 -28.51 -9.88
N ALA A 153 10.31 -27.50 -9.03
CA ALA A 153 9.78 -26.22 -9.42
C ALA A 153 10.70 -25.74 -10.56
N PRO A 154 10.15 -25.27 -11.70
CA PRO A 154 10.99 -24.68 -12.71
C PRO A 154 11.80 -23.59 -12.01
N ALA A 155 13.12 -23.64 -12.14
CA ALA A 155 14.03 -22.62 -11.63
C ALA A 155 13.77 -21.30 -12.37
N ARG A 156 12.65 -20.65 -12.02
CA ARG A 156 12.42 -19.23 -12.28
C ARG A 156 13.38 -18.51 -11.36
N GLY A 157 14.27 -17.70 -11.92
CA GLY A 157 15.33 -17.00 -11.20
C GLY A 157 14.81 -16.29 -9.96
N GLY A 158 14.89 -16.98 -8.82
CA GLY A 158 14.52 -16.45 -7.52
C GLY A 158 15.64 -15.57 -6.96
N PRO A 159 15.33 -14.77 -5.94
CA PRO A 159 16.33 -14.01 -5.20
C PRO A 159 17.35 -14.96 -4.54
N SER A 160 18.54 -14.43 -4.25
CA SER A 160 19.61 -15.20 -3.60
C SER A 160 19.22 -15.59 -2.16
N PRO A 161 19.85 -16.63 -1.57
CA PRO A 161 19.54 -17.09 -0.21
C PRO A 161 19.65 -16.04 0.89
N ASP A 162 20.48 -15.02 0.68
CA ASP A 162 20.72 -13.88 1.57
C ASP A 162 19.79 -12.69 1.31
N ALA A 163 18.94 -12.74 0.28
CA ALA A 163 18.03 -11.66 -0.03
C ALA A 163 16.94 -11.49 1.04
N PRO A 164 16.47 -10.26 1.32
CA PRO A 164 15.48 -9.98 2.37
C PRO A 164 14.14 -10.73 2.19
N ASP A 165 13.83 -11.14 0.97
CA ASP A 165 12.60 -11.79 0.54
C ASP A 165 12.83 -13.24 0.04
N TYR A 166 13.93 -13.88 0.42
CA TYR A 166 14.25 -15.23 -0.06
C TYR A 166 13.16 -16.25 0.25
N ARG A 167 12.57 -16.18 1.45
CA ARG A 167 11.57 -17.14 1.95
C ARG A 167 10.28 -17.09 1.14
N ILE A 168 9.76 -18.26 0.78
CA ILE A 168 8.42 -18.42 0.17
C ILE A 168 7.47 -18.96 1.24
N VAL A 169 6.25 -18.42 1.29
CA VAL A 169 5.19 -18.86 2.20
C VAL A 169 3.86 -19.02 1.44
N PRO A 170 2.95 -19.90 1.90
CA PRO A 170 1.59 -19.97 1.36
C PRO A 170 0.80 -18.68 1.62
N ILE A 171 -0.15 -18.36 0.75
CA ILE A 171 -1.11 -17.27 1.01
C ILE A 171 -1.88 -17.49 2.32
N GLY A 172 -2.10 -16.41 3.06
CA GLY A 172 -2.80 -16.44 4.35
C GLY A 172 -1.89 -16.77 5.54
N THR A 173 -0.60 -17.04 5.31
CA THR A 173 0.38 -17.16 6.40
C THR A 173 0.45 -15.84 7.16
N VAL A 174 0.33 -15.84 8.49
CA VAL A 174 0.53 -14.61 9.27
C VAL A 174 2.03 -14.40 9.50
N LEU A 175 2.54 -13.24 9.09
CA LEU A 175 3.95 -12.87 9.28
C LEU A 175 4.08 -11.94 10.49
N PRO A 176 5.15 -12.06 11.30
CA PRO A 176 5.43 -11.04 12.30
C PRO A 176 5.84 -9.72 11.61
N TYR A 177 5.64 -8.60 12.31
CA TYR A 177 6.10 -7.31 11.83
C TYR A 177 7.61 -7.35 11.55
N GLY A 178 8.04 -6.63 10.50
CA GLY A 178 9.44 -6.59 10.11
C GLY A 178 9.90 -7.79 9.26
N VAL A 179 9.08 -8.82 9.09
CA VAL A 179 9.37 -9.95 8.19
C VAL A 179 8.78 -9.72 6.80
N LEU A 180 9.58 -10.04 5.78
CA LEU A 180 9.17 -10.06 4.38
C LEU A 180 9.27 -11.49 3.85
N ALA A 181 8.27 -11.93 3.08
CA ALA A 181 8.30 -13.22 2.41
C ALA A 181 7.63 -13.12 1.03
N ARG A 182 7.90 -14.09 0.16
CA ARG A 182 7.28 -14.22 -1.15
C ARG A 182 6.06 -15.12 -1.08
N VAL A 183 5.04 -14.74 -1.84
CA VAL A 183 3.84 -15.54 -2.10
C VAL A 183 3.70 -15.67 -3.60
N CYS A 184 3.95 -16.87 -4.10
CA CYS A 184 3.96 -17.19 -5.53
C CYS A 184 2.66 -17.88 -5.94
N ASP A 185 2.38 -17.90 -7.25
CA ASP A 185 1.24 -18.61 -7.85
C ASP A 185 -0.15 -18.17 -7.34
N VAL A 186 -0.26 -16.91 -6.90
CA VAL A 186 -1.50 -16.28 -6.46
C VAL A 186 -1.91 -15.17 -7.43
N PRO A 187 -3.14 -15.19 -7.98
CA PRO A 187 -3.61 -14.10 -8.84
C PRO A 187 -3.93 -12.85 -8.00
N ASN A 188 -3.64 -11.65 -8.52
CA ASN A 188 -3.82 -10.37 -7.79
C ASN A 188 -5.19 -10.20 -7.13
N ARG A 189 -6.27 -10.71 -7.73
CA ARG A 189 -7.64 -10.69 -7.19
C ARG A 189 -7.81 -11.39 -5.83
N ARG A 190 -6.82 -12.17 -5.40
CA ARG A 190 -6.80 -12.88 -4.11
C ARG A 190 -5.97 -12.16 -3.05
N LEU A 191 -5.27 -11.09 -3.40
CA LEU A 191 -4.40 -10.32 -2.50
C LEU A 191 -5.16 -9.26 -1.69
N GLY A 192 -6.43 -9.02 -2.02
CA GLY A 192 -7.24 -7.96 -1.43
C GLY A 192 -7.45 -6.81 -2.40
N THR A 193 -7.55 -5.59 -1.86
CA THR A 193 -7.80 -4.38 -2.65
C THR A 193 -6.51 -3.67 -2.95
N ARG A 194 -6.28 -3.28 -4.21
CA ARG A 194 -5.15 -2.41 -4.55
C ARG A 194 -5.41 -1.01 -3.97
N VAL A 195 -4.57 -0.60 -3.02
CA VAL A 195 -4.67 0.70 -2.35
C VAL A 195 -3.70 1.73 -2.91
N GLU A 196 -2.60 1.28 -3.53
CA GLU A 196 -1.61 2.20 -4.10
C GLU A 196 -0.90 1.60 -5.31
N ARG A 197 -0.34 2.47 -6.16
CA ARG A 197 0.48 2.11 -7.33
C ARG A 197 1.64 3.09 -7.47
N TYR A 198 2.81 2.56 -7.83
CA TYR A 198 3.99 3.36 -8.11
C TYR A 198 4.76 2.85 -9.36
N PRO A 199 5.17 3.73 -10.29
CA PRO A 199 4.74 5.12 -10.38
C PRO A 199 3.22 5.20 -10.66
N GLU A 200 2.60 6.35 -10.38
CA GLU A 200 1.15 6.56 -10.54
C GLU A 200 0.65 6.21 -11.97
N ARG A 201 1.52 6.37 -12.97
CA ARG A 201 1.26 6.05 -14.37
C ARG A 201 2.29 5.06 -14.90
N GLY A 202 1.83 4.08 -15.66
CA GLY A 202 2.69 3.05 -16.27
C GLY A 202 2.85 1.80 -15.39
N SER A 203 3.45 0.75 -15.93
CA SER A 203 3.71 -0.48 -15.17
C SER A 203 4.72 -0.23 -14.05
N GLY A 204 4.51 -0.84 -12.90
CA GLY A 204 5.39 -0.71 -11.75
C GLY A 204 4.90 -1.57 -10.60
N TYR A 205 5.11 -1.08 -9.38
CA TYR A 205 4.69 -1.73 -8.16
C TYR A 205 3.26 -1.36 -7.79
N GLU A 206 2.57 -2.28 -7.14
CA GLU A 206 1.23 -2.06 -6.60
C GLU A 206 1.19 -2.59 -5.16
N ILE A 207 0.59 -1.83 -4.25
CA ILE A 207 0.31 -2.27 -2.88
C ILE A 207 -1.15 -2.75 -2.83
N TYR A 208 -1.34 -3.94 -2.28
CA TYR A 208 -2.62 -4.53 -1.97
C TYR A 208 -2.77 -4.65 -0.46
N ASP A 209 -3.94 -4.28 0.03
CA ASP A 209 -4.37 -4.39 1.41
C ASP A 209 -5.38 -5.55 1.51
N SER A 210 -5.10 -6.53 2.39
CA SER A 210 -5.98 -7.68 2.57
C SER A 210 -7.29 -7.36 3.28
N GLU A 211 -7.33 -6.27 4.06
CA GLU A 211 -8.46 -5.86 4.89
C GLU A 211 -8.59 -4.32 4.95
N PRO A 212 -8.95 -3.66 3.83
CA PRO A 212 -9.04 -2.21 3.77
C PRO A 212 -10.00 -1.62 4.80
N GLY A 213 -9.57 -0.56 5.46
CA GLY A 213 -10.32 0.09 6.54
C GLY A 213 -10.00 -0.45 7.93
N ASN A 214 -9.25 -1.56 8.03
CA ASN A 214 -8.69 -2.02 9.30
C ASN A 214 -7.54 -1.10 9.75
N THR A 215 -7.60 -0.63 11.00
CA THR A 215 -6.56 0.20 11.63
C THR A 215 -5.56 -0.58 12.49
N GLY A 216 -5.74 -1.90 12.60
CA GLY A 216 -4.80 -2.82 13.24
C GLY A 216 -3.79 -3.41 12.24
N PRO A 217 -2.73 -4.08 12.74
CA PRO A 217 -1.79 -4.79 11.88
C PRO A 217 -2.45 -5.95 11.15
N HIS A 218 -2.37 -5.95 9.82
CA HIS A 218 -2.87 -7.01 8.95
C HIS A 218 -1.94 -7.18 7.73
N THR A 219 -2.33 -8.03 6.80
CA THR A 219 -1.45 -8.42 5.70
C THR A 219 -1.52 -7.42 4.54
N PHE A 220 -0.35 -6.99 4.09
CA PHE A 220 -0.17 -6.25 2.86
C PHE A 220 0.65 -7.07 1.87
N TYR A 221 0.41 -6.84 0.59
CA TYR A 221 1.18 -7.41 -0.51
C TYR A 221 1.70 -6.31 -1.42
N VAL A 222 2.94 -6.43 -1.87
CA VAL A 222 3.46 -5.66 -3.01
C VAL A 222 3.64 -6.59 -4.20
N THR A 223 3.24 -6.16 -5.39
CA THR A 223 3.49 -6.85 -6.67
C THR A 223 4.35 -6.00 -7.60
N GLY A 224 4.68 -6.51 -8.79
CA GLY A 224 5.54 -5.84 -9.77
C GLY A 224 6.98 -6.37 -9.82
N PHE A 225 7.22 -7.59 -9.32
CA PHE A 225 8.54 -8.23 -9.28
C PHE A 225 8.80 -9.15 -10.48
N ASP A 226 10.07 -9.29 -10.85
CA ASP A 226 10.51 -10.10 -12.01
C ASP A 226 10.19 -11.59 -11.89
N ASP A 227 10.15 -12.10 -10.66
CA ASP A 227 9.84 -13.51 -10.37
C ASP A 227 8.33 -13.81 -10.38
N GLY A 228 7.49 -12.78 -10.55
CA GLY A 228 6.04 -12.89 -10.57
C GLY A 228 5.39 -13.17 -9.20
N CYS A 229 6.17 -13.17 -8.12
CA CYS A 229 5.66 -13.42 -6.77
C CYS A 229 5.33 -12.10 -6.05
N ALA A 230 4.23 -12.08 -5.30
CA ALA A 230 3.94 -10.98 -4.39
C ALA A 230 4.89 -11.02 -3.19
N ARG A 231 5.25 -9.86 -2.65
CA ARG A 231 5.95 -9.73 -1.37
C ARG A 231 4.92 -9.45 -0.30
N GLN A 232 4.79 -10.38 0.64
CA GLN A 232 3.90 -10.28 1.77
C GLN A 232 4.63 -9.72 2.99
N PHE A 233 3.98 -8.81 3.70
CA PHE A 233 4.43 -8.29 4.99
C PHE A 233 3.22 -7.87 5.84
N THR A 234 3.46 -7.65 7.13
CA THR A 234 2.43 -7.20 8.07
C THR A 234 2.64 -5.71 8.37
N ALA A 235 1.56 -4.94 8.30
CA ALA A 235 1.55 -3.50 8.57
C ALA A 235 0.17 -3.09 9.07
N ALA A 236 0.07 -1.92 9.68
CA ALA A 236 -1.21 -1.23 9.77
C ALA A 236 -1.40 -0.29 8.57
N LEU A 237 -0.32 0.37 8.13
CA LEU A 237 -0.33 1.21 6.93
C LEU A 237 0.94 0.97 6.11
N ALA A 238 0.80 0.90 4.80
CA ALA A 238 1.92 0.81 3.86
C ALA A 238 1.79 1.90 2.79
N MET A 239 2.89 2.58 2.48
CA MET A 239 2.89 3.65 1.49
C MET A 239 4.12 3.63 0.60
N PHE A 240 3.98 4.00 -0.68
CA PHE A 240 5.15 4.25 -1.52
C PHE A 240 5.79 5.62 -1.20
N GLY A 241 7.11 5.64 -1.25
CA GLY A 241 7.95 6.84 -1.23
C GLY A 241 8.81 6.90 -2.48
N SER A 242 8.86 8.07 -3.12
CA SER A 242 9.65 8.24 -4.34
C SER A 242 11.13 8.56 -4.03
N PRO A 243 12.07 8.24 -4.94
CA PRO A 243 13.46 8.67 -4.84
C PRO A 243 13.62 10.19 -4.71
N GLU A 244 12.76 10.98 -5.37
CA GLU A 244 12.74 12.44 -5.24
C GLU A 244 12.46 12.88 -3.81
N THR A 245 11.44 12.31 -3.17
CA THR A 245 11.09 12.62 -1.79
C THR A 245 12.18 12.18 -0.84
N HIS A 246 12.75 10.99 -1.05
CA HIS A 246 13.88 10.50 -0.28
C HIS A 246 15.08 11.47 -0.35
N GLU A 247 15.46 11.93 -1.55
CA GLU A 247 16.56 12.89 -1.68
C GLU A 247 16.25 14.26 -1.05
N ARG A 248 15.02 14.75 -1.15
CA ARG A 248 14.61 16.00 -0.47
C ARG A 248 14.80 15.91 1.05
N LEU A 249 14.45 14.77 1.65
CA LEU A 249 14.65 14.53 3.07
C LEU A 249 16.13 14.35 3.41
N ARG A 250 16.88 13.60 2.59
CA ARG A 250 18.27 13.22 2.85
C ARG A 250 19.27 14.33 2.58
N TYR A 251 18.98 15.23 1.66
CA TYR A 251 19.86 16.34 1.28
C TYR A 251 19.34 17.71 1.73
N GLY A 252 18.11 17.77 2.25
CA GLY A 252 17.54 18.95 2.86
C GLY A 252 17.98 19.16 4.31
N LEU A 253 17.39 20.18 4.94
CA LEU A 253 17.56 20.49 6.36
C LEU A 253 17.35 19.30 7.32
N PRO A 254 16.39 18.37 7.09
CA PRO A 254 16.15 17.23 7.99
C PRO A 254 17.30 16.20 8.06
N SER A 255 18.29 16.28 7.15
CA SER A 255 19.37 15.29 7.03
C SER A 255 20.26 15.14 8.28
N LYS A 256 20.32 16.16 9.13
CA LYS A 256 21.22 16.21 10.30
C LYS A 256 20.73 15.43 11.51
N VAL A 257 19.42 15.15 11.57
CA VAL A 257 18.79 14.52 12.74
C VAL A 257 18.41 13.06 12.49
N GLN A 258 18.37 12.63 11.23
CA GLN A 258 18.01 11.26 10.87
C GLN A 258 19.25 10.38 10.70
N PRO A 259 19.39 9.31 11.51
CA PRO A 259 20.45 8.33 11.35
C PRO A 259 20.44 7.71 9.94
N TYR A 260 21.62 7.33 9.49
CA TYR A 260 21.79 6.68 8.21
C TYR A 260 21.47 5.19 8.30
N SER A 261 20.56 4.71 7.46
CA SER A 261 20.09 3.31 7.43
C SER A 261 20.83 2.44 6.40
N SER A 262 20.65 1.11 6.50
CA SER A 262 21.07 0.18 5.44
C SER A 262 20.36 0.49 4.11
N THR A 263 19.07 0.84 4.15
CA THR A 263 18.34 1.27 2.94
C THR A 263 18.89 2.55 2.33
N ASP A 264 19.36 3.52 3.14
CA ASP A 264 20.01 4.73 2.63
C ASP A 264 21.36 4.38 1.96
N ALA A 265 22.12 3.44 2.53
CA ALA A 265 23.40 2.97 1.97
C ALA A 265 23.21 2.23 0.62
N ALA A 266 22.20 1.36 0.56
CA ALA A 266 21.83 0.64 -0.65
C ALA A 266 21.34 1.62 -1.73
N TYR A 267 20.54 2.62 -1.34
CA TYR A 267 20.07 3.67 -2.22
C TYR A 267 21.23 4.49 -2.82
N GLU A 268 22.21 4.92 -2.02
CA GLU A 268 23.38 5.65 -2.55
C GLU A 268 24.17 4.81 -3.56
N THR A 269 24.32 3.52 -3.30
CA THR A 269 24.99 2.58 -4.21
C THR A 269 24.22 2.45 -5.52
N LEU A 270 22.90 2.28 -5.45
CA LEU A 270 22.02 2.25 -6.61
C LEU A 270 22.08 3.56 -7.42
N LYS A 271 21.88 4.69 -6.74
CA LYS A 271 21.88 6.02 -7.34
C LYS A 271 23.19 6.34 -8.04
N SER A 272 24.34 6.02 -7.44
CA SER A 272 25.65 6.26 -8.08
C SER A 272 25.77 5.56 -9.43
N ARG A 273 25.20 4.35 -9.57
CA ARG A 273 25.19 3.57 -10.82
C ARG A 273 24.25 4.17 -11.85
N VAL A 274 23.02 4.52 -11.46
CA VAL A 274 21.97 5.01 -12.38
C VAL A 274 22.22 6.46 -12.79
N CYS A 275 22.54 7.32 -11.83
CA CYS A 275 22.66 8.76 -12.01
C CYS A 275 24.10 9.23 -12.30
N ARG A 276 25.11 8.35 -12.12
CA ARG A 276 26.53 8.66 -12.32
C ARG A 276 27.05 9.82 -11.44
N VAL A 277 26.55 9.89 -10.21
CA VAL A 277 26.95 10.90 -9.21
C VAL A 277 27.75 10.28 -8.06
N GLY A 278 28.57 11.08 -7.40
CA GLY A 278 29.29 10.67 -6.19
C GLY A 278 28.36 10.47 -4.99
N LYS A 279 28.87 9.78 -3.95
CA LYS A 279 28.15 9.57 -2.68
C LYS A 279 27.76 10.91 -2.05
N GLY A 280 26.54 11.00 -1.53
CA GLY A 280 26.06 12.21 -0.86
C GLY A 280 25.73 13.37 -1.79
N LYS A 281 25.65 13.13 -3.11
CA LYS A 281 25.23 14.11 -4.11
C LYS A 281 23.84 13.75 -4.66
N PRO A 282 22.95 14.72 -4.88
CA PRO A 282 21.63 14.44 -5.46
C PRO A 282 21.76 13.89 -6.90
N CYS A 283 20.80 13.08 -7.32
CA CYS A 283 20.77 12.46 -8.65
C CYS A 283 20.61 13.49 -9.80
N GLY A 284 20.00 14.65 -9.52
CA GLY A 284 19.84 15.74 -10.48
C GLY A 284 18.98 15.36 -11.69
N SER A 285 19.45 15.66 -12.90
CA SER A 285 18.68 15.45 -14.14
C SER A 285 18.34 13.99 -14.45
N SER A 286 19.08 13.03 -13.86
CA SER A 286 18.82 11.59 -14.02
C SER A 286 17.71 11.06 -13.12
N MET A 287 17.10 11.90 -12.29
CA MET A 287 16.11 11.49 -11.30
C MET A 287 14.90 10.78 -11.94
N SER A 288 14.39 11.33 -13.05
CA SER A 288 13.29 10.70 -13.80
C SER A 288 13.62 9.31 -14.36
N ARG A 289 14.91 8.96 -14.51
CA ARG A 289 15.33 7.60 -14.89
C ARG A 289 15.31 6.68 -13.68
N LEU A 290 15.82 7.15 -12.54
CA LEU A 290 15.85 6.39 -11.29
C LEU A 290 14.43 6.07 -10.80
N ALA A 291 13.54 7.06 -10.76
CA ALA A 291 12.19 6.94 -10.23
C ALA A 291 11.23 6.06 -11.06
N ARG A 292 11.56 5.72 -12.31
CA ARG A 292 10.71 4.84 -13.13
C ARG A 292 10.53 3.46 -12.52
N ASN A 293 11.59 2.93 -11.92
CA ASN A 293 11.63 1.56 -11.44
C ASN A 293 12.09 1.44 -9.98
N THR A 294 12.30 2.57 -9.28
CA THR A 294 12.80 2.59 -7.91
C THR A 294 11.76 3.19 -6.99
N ALA A 295 11.42 2.49 -5.92
CA ALA A 295 10.48 2.96 -4.91
C ALA A 295 10.97 2.58 -3.52
N PHE A 296 10.59 3.37 -2.52
CA PHE A 296 10.61 2.95 -1.14
C PHE A 296 9.21 2.51 -0.74
N VAL A 297 9.09 1.49 0.10
CA VAL A 297 7.84 1.17 0.80
C VAL A 297 8.06 1.43 2.27
N SER A 298 7.34 2.41 2.81
CA SER A 298 7.27 2.66 4.24
C SER A 298 6.17 1.78 4.84
N VAL A 299 6.52 0.99 5.84
CA VAL A 299 5.67 -0.03 6.48
C VAL A 299 5.52 0.32 7.95
N TYR A 300 4.36 0.82 8.34
CA TYR A 300 4.06 1.27 9.69
C TYR A 300 3.40 0.16 10.50
N GLU A 301 3.84 -0.02 11.74
CA GLU A 301 3.31 -1.07 12.63
C GLU A 301 1.88 -0.72 13.10
N ARG A 302 1.58 0.57 13.29
CA ARG A 302 0.32 1.04 13.91
C ARG A 302 -0.22 2.29 13.21
N PHE A 303 -1.50 2.58 13.37
CA PHE A 303 -2.02 3.91 13.02
C PHE A 303 -1.67 4.92 14.12
N GLY A 304 -1.38 6.17 13.72
CA GLY A 304 -0.96 7.23 14.63
C GLY A 304 0.55 7.29 14.84
N SER A 305 0.99 7.26 16.10
CA SER A 305 2.42 7.40 16.44
C SER A 305 3.22 6.17 16.04
N ASN A 306 4.23 6.37 15.18
CA ASN A 306 5.14 5.33 14.70
C ASN A 306 6.59 5.77 14.98
N PRO A 307 7.10 5.58 16.21
CA PRO A 307 8.49 5.91 16.52
C PRO A 307 9.47 5.00 15.75
N VAL A 308 8.98 3.86 15.28
CA VAL A 308 9.71 2.86 14.52
C VAL A 308 8.87 2.47 13.30
N TRP A 309 9.50 2.35 12.14
CA TRP A 309 8.86 1.87 10.91
C TRP A 309 9.85 1.10 10.04
N LYS A 310 9.36 0.15 9.23
CA LYS A 310 10.17 -0.60 8.29
C LYS A 310 10.20 0.11 6.94
N THR A 311 11.37 0.12 6.30
CA THR A 311 11.56 0.62 4.94
C THR A 311 12.00 -0.54 4.04
N ILE A 312 11.42 -0.65 2.86
CA ILE A 312 11.80 -1.62 1.82
C ILE A 312 12.23 -0.83 0.59
N LEU A 313 13.47 -0.99 0.13
CA LEU A 313 13.95 -0.41 -1.11
C LEU A 313 13.71 -1.38 -2.28
N LEU A 314 12.95 -0.92 -3.26
CA LEU A 314 12.63 -1.65 -4.48
C LEU A 314 13.36 -1.04 -5.66
N HIS A 315 13.89 -1.87 -6.56
CA HIS A 315 14.46 -1.42 -7.83
C HIS A 315 14.38 -2.53 -8.88
N ASP A 316 13.96 -2.19 -10.10
CA ASP A 316 13.92 -3.10 -11.26
C ASP A 316 13.32 -4.47 -10.92
N GLY A 317 12.11 -4.48 -10.34
CA GLY A 317 11.38 -5.71 -10.05
C GLY A 317 11.99 -6.56 -8.94
N LYS A 318 12.82 -5.98 -8.06
CA LYS A 318 13.52 -6.68 -6.97
C LYS A 318 13.48 -5.91 -5.66
N VAL A 319 13.55 -6.64 -4.55
CA VAL A 319 13.87 -6.08 -3.24
C VAL A 319 15.38 -5.94 -3.14
N ILE A 320 15.86 -4.71 -2.96
CA ILE A 320 17.29 -4.41 -2.87
C ILE A 320 17.76 -4.49 -1.42
N GLU A 321 17.00 -3.89 -0.51
CA GLU A 321 17.36 -3.82 0.91
C GLU A 321 16.12 -3.58 1.76
N THR A 322 16.18 -3.97 3.03
CA THR A 322 15.19 -3.57 4.03
C THR A 322 15.85 -3.09 5.31
N ASP A 323 15.18 -2.18 6.01
CA ASP A 323 15.64 -1.68 7.30
C ASP A 323 14.46 -1.42 8.25
N ILE A 324 14.71 -1.43 9.55
CA ILE A 324 13.79 -0.92 10.56
C ILE A 324 14.38 0.39 11.09
N ARG A 325 13.72 1.50 10.74
CA ARG A 325 14.10 2.86 11.14
C ARG A 325 13.41 3.22 12.44
N GLY A 326 14.07 4.02 13.26
CA GLY A 326 13.49 4.68 14.41
C GLY A 326 13.97 6.11 14.53
N ASN A 327 13.16 6.96 15.16
CA ASN A 327 13.54 8.32 15.54
C ASN A 327 14.41 8.36 16.80
#